data_AF-A0AAF0LK01-F1
#
_entry.id   AF-A0AAF0LK01-F1
#
_cell.length_a   1.000
_cell.length_b   1.000
_cell.length_c   1.000
_cell.angle_alpha   90.00
_cell.angle_beta   90.00
_cell.angle_gamma   90.00
#
_symmetry.space_group_name_H-M   'P 1'
#
loop_
_entity.id
_entity.type
_entity.pdbx_description
1 polymer ?
#
loop_
_entity_poly.entity_id
_entity_poly.type
_entity_poly.pdbx_seq_one_letter_code
_entity_poly.pdbx_strand_id
1 'polypeptide(L)'
;MNEMHDGPLFTEEQLNLASDNYDAQEVLVEDLRRAFVMSRMTHEELASELELSVPDAEAWVSGEVDLHLSQLRHLANAVDAKVTYKVSALRTRYKRELHALEAFDAWQTTEWNEIREPSHLLARHR
;
A
#
# COMPACT_ATOMS: atom_id res chain seq x y z
N MET A 1 -38.88 -31.73 -0.13
CA MET A 1 -39.10 -30.33 0.28
C MET A 1 -37.74 -29.76 0.61
N ASN A 2 -37.40 -28.63 -0.01
CA ASN A 2 -36.16 -27.87 0.16
C ASN A 2 -35.96 -27.44 1.61
N GLU A 3 -34.72 -27.54 2.09
CA GLU A 3 -34.15 -26.50 2.94
C GLU A 3 -32.93 -25.95 2.20
N MET A 4 -33.17 -25.02 1.27
CA MET A 4 -32.11 -24.13 0.80
C MET A 4 -31.79 -23.21 1.98
N HIS A 5 -30.64 -23.43 2.60
CA HIS A 5 -30.06 -22.48 3.55
C HIS A 5 -29.66 -21.22 2.78
N ASP A 6 -30.62 -20.31 2.62
CA ASP A 6 -30.43 -18.96 2.10
C ASP A 6 -29.90 -18.07 3.24
N GLY A 7 -28.77 -18.48 3.83
CA GLY A 7 -28.05 -17.67 4.80
C GLY A 7 -27.46 -16.44 4.09
N PRO A 8 -27.37 -15.28 4.77
CA PRO A 8 -26.78 -14.10 4.15
C PRO A 8 -25.35 -14.41 3.68
N LEU A 9 -25.08 -14.11 2.39
CA LEU A 9 -23.80 -14.35 1.70
C LEU A 9 -22.61 -13.68 2.40
N PHE A 10 -22.85 -12.66 3.22
CA PHE A 10 -21.85 -11.98 4.03
C PHE A 10 -22.42 -11.62 5.40
N THR A 11 -21.60 -11.68 6.44
CA THR A 11 -21.95 -11.16 7.77
C THR A 11 -21.85 -9.63 7.80
N GLU A 12 -22.57 -8.99 8.71
CA GLU A 12 -22.48 -7.53 8.93
C GLU A 12 -21.03 -7.09 9.25
N GLU A 13 -20.28 -7.91 9.98
CA GLU A 13 -18.86 -7.67 10.23
C GLU A 13 -18.01 -7.68 8.95
N GLN A 14 -18.31 -8.57 8.00
CA GLN A 14 -17.63 -8.64 6.70
C GLN A 14 -17.96 -7.41 5.84
N LEU A 15 -19.21 -6.95 5.88
CA LEU A 15 -19.66 -5.76 5.15
C LEU A 15 -19.01 -4.49 5.73
N ASN A 16 -18.98 -4.33 7.05
CA ASN A 16 -18.34 -3.18 7.68
C ASN A 16 -16.84 -3.15 7.41
N LEU A 17 -16.16 -4.29 7.45
CA LEU A 17 -14.73 -4.35 7.12
C LEU A 17 -14.44 -4.00 5.65
N ALA A 18 -15.27 -4.47 4.74
CA ALA A 18 -15.15 -4.13 3.33
C ALA A 18 -15.34 -2.62 3.12
N SER A 19 -16.31 -2.03 3.81
CA SER A 19 -16.54 -0.57 3.82
C SER A 19 -15.32 0.18 4.35
N ASP A 20 -14.79 -0.20 5.52
CA ASP A 20 -13.63 0.47 6.12
C ASP A 20 -12.39 0.40 5.22
N ASN A 21 -12.16 -0.75 4.57
CA ASN A 21 -11.02 -0.92 3.67
C ASN A 21 -11.19 -0.11 2.37
N TYR A 22 -12.43 0.02 1.88
CA TYR A 22 -12.76 0.87 0.73
C TYR A 22 -12.51 2.35 1.06
N ASP A 23 -13.04 2.83 2.19
CA ASP A 23 -12.85 4.21 2.63
C ASP A 23 -11.36 4.54 2.82
N ALA A 24 -10.59 3.60 3.38
CA ALA A 24 -9.14 3.77 3.52
C ALA A 24 -8.42 3.87 2.17
N GLN A 25 -8.90 3.18 1.13
CA GLN A 25 -8.32 3.21 -0.21
C GLN A 25 -8.60 4.55 -0.91
N GLU A 26 -9.82 5.07 -0.77
CA GLU A 26 -10.19 6.41 -1.26
C GLU A 26 -9.30 7.50 -0.65
N VAL A 27 -9.09 7.46 0.67
CA VAL A 27 -8.20 8.40 1.37
C VAL A 27 -6.76 8.30 0.85
N LEU A 28 -6.27 7.08 0.62
CA LEU A 28 -4.94 6.84 0.06
C LEU A 28 -4.78 7.45 -1.34
N VAL A 29 -5.76 7.26 -2.23
CA VAL A 29 -5.72 7.84 -3.58
C VAL A 29 -5.68 9.37 -3.53
N GLU A 30 -6.50 9.98 -2.67
CA GLU A 30 -6.53 11.43 -2.51
C GLU A 30 -5.23 12.00 -1.91
N ASP A 31 -4.60 11.29 -0.97
CA ASP A 31 -3.30 11.67 -0.42
C ASP A 31 -2.19 11.56 -1.49
N LEU A 32 -2.21 10.52 -2.32
CA LEU A 32 -1.28 10.36 -3.45
C LEU A 32 -1.45 11.46 -4.50
N ARG A 33 -2.69 11.84 -4.79
CA ARG A 33 -3.00 12.97 -5.68
C ARG A 33 -2.45 14.28 -5.14
N ARG A 34 -2.62 14.53 -3.84
CA ARG A 34 -2.04 15.73 -3.20
C ARG A 34 -0.51 15.70 -3.24
N ALA A 35 0.11 14.55 -2.99
CA ALA A 35 1.56 14.39 -3.10
C ALA A 35 2.07 14.66 -4.52
N PHE A 36 1.37 14.16 -5.55
CA PHE A 36 1.68 14.47 -6.94
C PHE A 36 1.69 15.98 -7.20
N VAL A 37 0.64 16.70 -6.80
CA VAL A 37 0.58 18.17 -6.94
C VAL A 37 1.71 18.87 -6.20
N MET A 38 2.08 18.39 -5.00
CA MET A 38 3.16 18.96 -4.20
C MET A 38 4.55 18.67 -4.77
N SER A 39 4.74 17.52 -5.43
CA SER A 39 6.01 17.13 -6.06
C SER A 39 6.37 18.03 -7.25
N ARG A 40 5.38 18.74 -7.83
CA ARG A 40 5.49 19.53 -9.07
C ARG A 40 5.90 18.71 -10.29
N MET A 41 5.77 17.39 -10.21
CA MET A 41 5.96 16.47 -11.32
C MET A 41 4.88 16.70 -12.39
N THR A 42 5.24 16.56 -13.67
CA THR A 42 4.26 16.58 -14.77
C THR A 42 3.70 15.18 -15.04
N HIS A 43 2.58 15.10 -15.78
CA HIS A 43 2.02 13.79 -16.14
C HIS A 43 2.95 13.01 -17.09
N GLU A 44 3.75 13.70 -17.92
CA GLU A 44 4.76 13.07 -18.76
C GLU A 44 5.92 12.48 -17.95
N GLU A 45 6.38 13.19 -16.93
CA GLU A 45 7.42 12.70 -16.01
C GLU A 45 6.91 11.49 -15.23
N LEU A 46 5.67 11.55 -14.73
CA LEU A 46 5.04 10.44 -14.04
C LEU A 46 4.86 9.22 -14.94
N ALA A 47 4.39 9.42 -16.17
CA ALA A 47 4.23 8.35 -17.15
C ALA A 47 5.57 7.68 -17.47
N SER A 48 6.64 8.49 -17.58
CA SER A 48 8.00 7.97 -17.78
C SER A 48 8.49 7.16 -16.57
N GLU A 49 8.26 7.64 -15.34
CA GLU A 49 8.69 6.97 -14.11
C GLU A 49 7.94 5.65 -13.87
N LEU A 50 6.66 5.61 -14.25
CA LEU A 50 5.81 4.42 -14.10
C LEU A 50 5.86 3.46 -15.30
N GLU A 51 6.58 3.82 -16.38
CA GLU A 51 6.59 3.10 -17.65
C GLU A 51 5.17 2.91 -18.24
N LEU A 52 4.33 3.96 -18.15
CA LEU A 52 2.95 3.99 -18.61
C LEU A 52 2.75 4.97 -19.76
N SER A 53 1.58 4.92 -20.41
CA SER A 53 1.16 6.01 -21.28
C SER A 53 0.72 7.23 -20.45
N VAL A 54 0.84 8.44 -21.01
CA VAL A 54 0.38 9.67 -20.33
C VAL A 54 -1.09 9.59 -19.91
N PRO A 55 -2.03 9.12 -20.78
CA PRO A 55 -3.42 8.93 -20.37
C PRO A 55 -3.60 7.94 -19.21
N ASP A 56 -2.81 6.86 -19.17
CA ASP A 56 -2.89 5.89 -18.07
C ASP A 56 -2.38 6.50 -16.76
N ALA A 57 -1.28 7.25 -16.81
CA ALA A 57 -0.74 7.95 -15.64
C ALA A 57 -1.71 9.02 -15.11
N GLU A 58 -2.37 9.76 -16.00
CA GLU A 58 -3.45 10.69 -15.64
C GLU A 58 -4.60 9.97 -14.94
N ALA A 59 -5.07 8.85 -15.50
CA ALA A 59 -6.15 8.06 -14.91
C ALA A 59 -5.80 7.51 -13.51
N TRP A 60 -4.53 7.14 -13.29
CA TRP A 60 -4.05 6.67 -11.98
C TRP A 60 -4.10 7.79 -10.93
N VAL A 61 -3.71 9.02 -11.30
CA VAL A 61 -3.68 10.17 -10.37
C VAL A 61 -5.07 10.76 -10.15
N SER A 62 -5.95 10.71 -11.16
CA SER A 62 -7.32 11.21 -11.05
C SER A 62 -8.23 10.28 -10.23
N GLY A 63 -7.82 9.02 -10.04
CA GLY A 63 -8.65 8.00 -9.40
C GLY A 63 -9.78 7.48 -10.30
N GLU A 64 -9.70 7.71 -11.61
CA GLU A 64 -10.69 7.20 -12.59
C GLU A 64 -10.65 5.67 -12.75
N VAL A 65 -9.53 5.06 -12.36
CA VAL A 65 -9.34 3.60 -12.39
C VAL A 65 -9.05 3.06 -10.99
N ASP A 66 -9.67 1.93 -10.68
CA ASP A 66 -9.38 1.18 -9.46
C ASP A 66 -7.98 0.57 -9.54
N LEU A 67 -7.07 1.10 -8.73
CA LEU A 67 -5.69 0.62 -8.65
C LEU A 67 -5.56 -0.51 -7.63
N HIS A 68 -4.82 -1.55 -8.00
CA HIS A 68 -4.34 -2.54 -7.05
C HIS A 68 -3.31 -1.94 -6.09
N LEU A 69 -3.15 -2.54 -4.90
CA LEU A 69 -2.17 -2.10 -3.91
C LEU A 69 -0.73 -2.02 -4.45
N SER A 70 -0.37 -2.91 -5.38
CA SER A 70 0.93 -2.84 -6.07
C SER A 70 1.07 -1.56 -6.89
N GLN A 71 0.04 -1.19 -7.64
CA GLN A 71 0.00 0.02 -8.46
C GLN A 71 0.00 1.29 -7.61
N LEU A 72 -0.79 1.30 -6.52
CA LEU A 72 -0.80 2.40 -5.55
C LEU A 72 0.58 2.61 -4.91
N ARG A 73 1.30 1.52 -4.61
CA ARG A 73 2.69 1.59 -4.14
C ARG A 73 3.63 2.16 -5.19
N HIS A 74 3.49 1.78 -6.46
CA HIS A 74 4.31 2.34 -7.54
C HIS A 74 4.06 3.83 -7.71
N LEU A 75 2.80 4.26 -7.68
CA LEU A 75 2.42 5.66 -7.70
C LEU A 75 3.02 6.42 -6.50
N ALA A 76 2.91 5.86 -5.29
CA ALA A 76 3.51 6.44 -4.08
C ALA A 76 5.01 6.67 -4.21
N ASN A 77 5.74 5.70 -4.75
CA ASN A 77 7.17 5.81 -4.96
C ASN A 77 7.51 6.87 -6.01
N ALA A 78 6.75 6.92 -7.12
CA ALA A 78 7.00 7.89 -8.18
C ALA A 78 6.82 9.34 -7.70
N VAL A 79 5.83 9.59 -6.84
CA VAL A 79 5.56 10.94 -6.29
C VAL A 79 6.30 11.24 -4.98
N ASP A 80 7.26 10.38 -4.61
CA ASP A 80 8.05 10.44 -3.37
C ASP A 80 7.19 10.59 -2.09
N ALA A 81 6.04 9.92 -2.08
CA ALA A 81 5.11 9.93 -0.95
C ALA A 81 5.38 8.76 0.00
N LYS A 82 5.64 9.07 1.27
CA LYS A 82 5.60 8.09 2.34
C LYS A 82 4.15 7.88 2.80
N VAL A 83 3.48 6.84 2.29
CA VAL A 83 2.11 6.54 2.69
C VAL A 83 2.02 5.36 3.66
N THR A 84 1.26 5.54 4.75
CA THR A 84 0.93 4.47 5.69
C THR A 84 -0.49 4.01 5.43
N TYR A 85 -0.64 2.90 4.71
CA TYR A 85 -1.94 2.28 4.45
C TYR A 85 -2.15 1.06 5.36
N LYS A 86 -3.26 1.03 6.10
CA LYS A 86 -3.57 -0.05 7.04
C LYS A 86 -4.82 -0.80 6.56
N VAL A 87 -4.61 -1.99 6.00
CA VAL A 87 -5.70 -2.94 5.74
C VAL A 87 -6.04 -3.67 7.02
N SER A 88 -7.31 -3.66 7.39
CA SER A 88 -7.82 -4.54 8.43
C SER A 88 -8.15 -5.89 7.80
N ALA A 89 -7.43 -6.93 8.17
CA ALA A 89 -7.71 -8.29 7.68
C ALA A 89 -8.88 -8.91 8.47
N LEU A 90 -9.71 -9.71 7.80
CA LEU A 90 -10.77 -10.59 8.33
C LEU A 90 -10.25 -11.72 9.26
N ARG A 91 -9.12 -11.51 9.93
CA ARG A 91 -8.33 -12.54 10.60
C ARG A 91 -8.78 -12.71 12.06
N THR A 92 -10.06 -12.98 12.29
CA THR A 92 -10.58 -13.08 13.67
C THR A 92 -11.09 -14.47 14.06
N ARG A 93 -11.34 -15.41 13.12
CA ARG A 93 -11.61 -16.83 13.49
C ARG A 93 -10.45 -17.79 13.19
N TYR A 94 -9.85 -17.74 12.01
CA TYR A 94 -8.78 -18.68 11.66
C TYR A 94 -7.47 -18.46 12.44
N LYS A 95 -7.19 -17.22 12.89
CA LYS A 95 -5.98 -16.93 13.68
C LYS A 95 -6.08 -17.37 15.14
N ARG A 96 -7.28 -17.50 15.72
CA ARG A 96 -7.42 -18.00 17.11
C ARG A 96 -7.18 -19.51 17.20
N GLU A 97 -7.47 -20.27 16.14
CA GLU A 97 -7.16 -21.70 16.08
C GLU A 97 -5.65 -21.96 15.83
N LEU A 98 -4.97 -21.10 15.07
CA LEU A 98 -3.53 -21.21 14.80
C LEU A 98 -2.62 -20.62 15.90
N HIS A 99 -3.01 -19.51 16.56
CA HIS A 99 -2.22 -18.94 17.67
C HIS A 99 -2.25 -19.79 18.94
N ALA A 100 -3.10 -20.83 19.01
CA ALA A 100 -3.05 -21.82 20.08
C ALA A 100 -1.90 -22.84 19.90
N LEU A 101 -1.22 -22.87 18.75
CA LEU A 101 -0.22 -23.91 18.41
C LEU A 101 1.20 -23.38 18.10
N GLU A 102 1.40 -22.10 17.79
CA GLU A 102 2.72 -21.54 17.45
C GLU A 102 2.84 -20.14 18.09
N ALA A 103 3.41 -19.93 19.27
CA ALA A 103 4.84 -20.00 19.56
C ALA A 103 5.72 -19.52 18.39
N PHE A 104 5.80 -18.20 18.17
CA PHE A 104 7.01 -17.64 17.54
C PHE A 104 7.24 -16.19 17.98
N ASP A 105 8.29 -16.05 18.78
CA ASP A 105 9.00 -14.83 19.15
C ASP A 105 9.57 -14.12 17.90
N ALA A 106 10.03 -12.88 18.04
CA ALA A 106 10.69 -12.05 17.02
C ALA A 106 9.81 -11.17 16.11
N TRP A 107 9.49 -9.98 16.60
CA TRP A 107 9.69 -8.76 15.80
C TRP A 107 10.67 -7.87 16.54
N GLN A 108 11.97 -8.02 16.24
CA GLN A 108 12.97 -7.04 16.64
C GLN A 108 12.77 -5.77 15.82
N THR A 109 12.60 -4.65 16.53
CA THR A 109 12.60 -3.30 15.98
C THR A 109 13.96 -3.03 15.34
N THR A 110 14.01 -2.90 14.02
CA THR A 110 15.20 -2.39 13.34
C THR A 110 15.13 -0.87 13.36
N GLU A 111 15.84 -0.25 14.30
CA GLU A 111 16.20 1.16 14.23
C GLU A 111 17.20 1.36 13.09
N TRP A 112 16.81 2.12 12.06
CA TRP A 112 17.71 2.52 10.99
C TRP A 112 18.61 3.64 11.50
N ASN A 113 19.75 3.28 12.09
CA ASN A 113 20.79 4.24 12.42
C ASN A 113 21.43 4.81 11.14
N GLU A 114 21.49 6.14 11.11
CA GLU A 114 22.09 7.00 10.10
C GLU A 114 23.43 6.45 9.58
N ILE A 115 23.50 6.11 8.29
CA ILE A 115 24.78 5.94 7.60
C ILE A 115 25.31 7.35 7.34
N ARG A 116 26.07 7.89 8.30
CA ARG A 116 26.99 9.00 8.04
C ARG A 116 28.19 8.46 7.28
N GLU A 117 28.29 8.74 5.99
CA GLU A 117 29.58 8.72 5.32
C GLU A 117 30.48 9.83 5.87
N PRO A 118 31.78 9.56 5.96
CA PRO A 118 32.74 10.54 5.48
C PRO A 118 33.63 9.90 4.42
N SER A 119 33.41 10.37 3.20
CA SER A 119 34.42 10.98 2.34
C SER A 119 35.89 10.70 2.64
N HIS A 120 36.61 10.42 1.54
CA HIS A 120 37.98 10.82 1.24
C HIS A 120 39.16 9.88 1.61
N LEU A 121 39.80 9.43 0.51
CA LEU A 121 41.25 9.44 0.20
C LEU A 121 42.02 8.10 0.19
N LEU A 122 42.40 7.75 -1.05
CA LEU A 122 43.76 7.46 -1.52
C LEU A 122 44.58 6.33 -0.88
N ALA A 123 44.99 5.40 -1.75
CA ALA A 123 46.39 5.01 -2.08
C ALA A 123 46.47 3.48 -2.24
N ARG A 124 46.60 2.96 -3.46
CA ARG A 124 47.87 2.67 -4.17
C ARG A 124 48.82 1.71 -3.42
N HIS A 125 49.28 0.73 -4.20
CA HIS A 125 50.38 -0.22 -3.97
C HIS A 125 50.08 -1.35 -2.97
N ARG A 126 50.34 -2.62 -3.25
CA ARG A 126 51.15 -3.27 -4.30
C ARG A 126 50.68 -4.71 -4.46
#